data_AF-A0A966UWQ2-F1
#
_entry.id   AF-A0A966UWQ2-F1
#
_cell.length_a   1.000
_cell.length_b   1.000
_cell.length_c   1.000
_cell.angle_alpha   90.00
_cell.angle_beta   90.00
_cell.angle_gamma   90.00
#
_symmetry.space_group_name_H-M   'P 1'
#
loop_
_entity.id
_entity.type
_entity.pdbx_description
1 polymer ?
#
loop_
_entity_poly.entity_id
_entity_poly.type
_entity_poly.pdbx_seq_one_letter_code
_entity_poly.pdbx_strand_id
1 'polypeptide(L)' 'MSLVKLRKGQSLFKEGDDGDHLYVIASGKVKLGTKSPDGRENLLMILGPGDMFGELSLFDS' A
#
# COMPACT_ATOMS: atom_id res chain seq x y z
N MET A 1 -15.49 -4.10 6.48
CA MET A 1 -14.25 -4.70 5.96
C MET A 1 -14.59 -5.59 4.78
N SER A 2 -14.17 -5.20 3.58
CA SER A 2 -14.24 -6.03 2.37
C SER A 2 -12.87 -6.64 2.08
N LEU A 3 -12.84 -7.81 1.43
CA LEU A 3 -11.59 -8.46 1.07
C LEU A 3 -11.11 -7.95 -0.29
N VAL A 4 -9.87 -7.44 -0.35
CA VAL A 4 -9.18 -7.11 -1.59
C VAL A 4 -8.16 -8.20 -1.90
N LYS A 5 -8.23 -8.81 -3.10
CA LYS A 5 -7.26 -9.81 -3.56
C LYS A 5 -6.38 -9.21 -4.66
N LEU A 6 -5.07 -9.31 -4.48
CA LEU A 6 -4.08 -8.84 -5.43
C LEU A 6 -3.26 -10.00 -5.98
N ARG A 7 -2.88 -9.92 -7.26
CA ARG A 7 -1.86 -10.81 -7.83
C ARG A 7 -0.46 -10.26 -7.56
N LYS A 8 0.55 -11.14 -7.59
CA LYS A 8 1.95 -10.71 -7.50
C LYS A 8 2.24 -9.65 -8.57
N GLY A 9 2.79 -8.51 -8.13
CA GLY A 9 3.14 -7.38 -9.01
C GLY A 9 1.99 -6.41 -9.30
N GLN A 10 0.77 -6.68 -8.82
CA GLN A 10 -0.35 -5.74 -8.95
C GLN A 10 -0.21 -4.63 -7.91
N SER A 11 -0.36 -3.37 -8.34
CA SER A 11 -0.41 -2.22 -7.45
C SER A 11 -1.81 -2.08 -6.84
N LEU A 12 -1.87 -1.81 -5.53
CA LEU A 12 -3.13 -1.51 -4.84
C LEU A 12 -3.53 -0.05 -5.01
N PHE A 13 -2.59 0.86 -4.78
CA PHE A 13 -2.71 2.30 -4.98
C PHE A 13 -1.35 2.87 -5.41
N LYS A 14 -1.35 4.15 -5.78
CA LYS A 14 -0.16 4.97 -6.04
C LYS A 14 -0.20 6.23 -5.18
N GLU A 15 0.96 6.84 -5.04
CA GLU A 15 1.08 8.14 -4.38
C GLU A 15 0.21 9.18 -5.08
N GLY A 16 -0.59 9.91 -4.31
CA GLY A 16 -1.55 10.90 -4.81
C GLY A 16 -2.91 10.34 -5.22
N ASP A 17 -3.14 9.02 -5.14
CA ASP A 17 -4.49 8.46 -5.26
C ASP A 17 -5.33 8.87 -4.03
N ASP A 18 -6.60 9.19 -4.25
CA ASP A 18 -7.54 9.44 -3.15
C ASP A 18 -7.65 8.17 -2.27
N GLY A 19 -7.44 8.32 -0.97
CA GLY A 19 -7.43 7.21 -0.02
C GLY A 19 -8.34 7.46 1.17
N ASP A 20 -9.37 6.64 1.35
CA ASP A 20 -10.25 6.63 2.52
C ASP A 20 -10.30 5.23 3.17
N HIS A 21 -9.24 4.43 2.97
CA HIS A 21 -9.19 3.03 3.35
C HIS A 21 -7.95 2.68 4.18
N LEU A 22 -8.20 2.01 5.30
CA LEU A 22 -7.19 1.32 6.09
C LEU A 22 -7.15 -0.16 5.69
N TYR A 23 -5.95 -0.65 5.40
CA TYR A 23 -5.73 -2.04 5.01
C TYR A 23 -5.02 -2.81 6.13
N VAL A 24 -5.38 -4.08 6.26
CA VAL A 24 -4.67 -5.06 7.09
C VAL A 24 -4.30 -6.23 6.19
N ILE A 25 -3.06 -6.67 6.22
CA ILE A 25 -2.62 -7.80 5.41
C ILE A 25 -3.10 -9.09 6.06
N ALA A 26 -4.01 -9.80 5.40
CA ALA A 26 -4.46 -11.10 5.84
C ALA A 26 -3.49 -12.23 5.44
N SER A 27 -2.85 -12.12 4.28
CA SER A 27 -1.91 -13.12 3.75
C SER A 27 -1.00 -12.52 2.67
N GLY A 28 0.17 -13.11 2.46
CA GLY A 28 1.13 -12.66 1.45
C GLY A 28 2.03 -11.52 1.95
N LYS A 29 2.59 -10.74 1.01
CA LYS A 29 3.44 -9.58 1.31
C LYS A 29 3.12 -8.42 0.38
N VAL A 30 3.20 -7.20 0.89
CA VAL A 30 3.05 -5.96 0.13
C VAL A 30 4.33 -5.16 0.23
N LYS A 31 4.76 -4.60 -0.90
CA LYS A 31 5.87 -3.65 -0.95
C LYS A 31 5.30 -2.23 -0.86
N LEU A 32 5.76 -1.45 0.10
CA LEU A 32 5.48 -0.02 0.18
C LEU A 32 6.73 0.76 -0.22
N GLY A 33 6.57 1.76 -1.07
CA GLY A 33 7.68 2.54 -1.62
C GLY A 33 7.20 3.71 -2.45
N THR A 34 8.11 4.61 -2.77
CA THR A 34 7.87 5.74 -3.67
C THR A 34 8.43 5.44 -5.05
N LYS A 35 7.90 6.12 -6.07
CA LYS A 35 8.40 6.03 -7.43
C LYS A 35 8.81 7.42 -7.91
N SER A 36 10.08 7.56 -8.24
CA SER A 36 10.62 8.78 -8.83
C SER A 36 10.07 9.01 -10.24
N PRO A 37 10.02 10.27 -10.73
CA PRO A 37 9.61 10.57 -12.10
C PRO A 37 10.44 9.88 -13.18
N ASP A 38 11.71 9.57 -12.89
CA ASP A 38 12.62 8.82 -13.77
C ASP A 38 12.38 7.29 -13.75
N GLY A 39 11.37 6.83 -13.02
CA GLY A 39 10.97 5.43 -12.92
C GLY A 39 11.69 4.63 -11.85
N ARG A 40 12.65 5.21 -11.11
CA ARG A 40 13.29 4.52 -9.98
C ARG A 40 12.31 4.29 -8.85
N GLU A 41 12.33 3.09 -8.29
CA GLU A 41 11.52 2.73 -7.13
C GLU A 41 12.39 2.73 -5.88
N ASN A 42 11.97 3.46 -4.84
CA ASN A 42 12.60 3.41 -3.54
C ASN A 42 11.77 2.54 -2.60
N LEU A 43 12.36 1.47 -2.09
CA LEU A 43 11.71 0.59 -1.12
C LEU A 43 11.73 1.26 0.26
N LEU A 44 10.55 1.50 0.82
CA LEU A 44 10.44 1.97 2.21
C LEU A 44 10.29 0.79 3.16
N MET A 45 9.34 -0.11 2.89
CA MET A 45 9.18 -1.32 3.69
C MET A 45 8.50 -2.47 2.95
N ILE A 46 8.62 -3.67 3.52
CA ILE A 46 7.84 -4.84 3.12
C ILE A 46 6.95 -5.23 4.30
N LEU A 47 5.65 -5.25 4.05
CA LEU A 47 4.62 -5.58 5.03
C LEU A 47 4.16 -7.03 4.84
N GLY A 48 3.82 -7.69 5.94
CA GLY A 48 3.33 -9.06 6.01
C GLY A 48 2.04 -9.20 6.85
N PRO A 49 1.57 -10.43 7.09
CA PRO A 49 0.31 -10.67 7.75
C PRO A 49 0.22 -10.03 9.14
N GLY A 50 -0.88 -9.32 9.41
CA GLY A 50 -1.09 -8.56 10.64
C GLY A 50 -0.66 -7.10 10.58
N ASP A 51 0.22 -6.74 9.64
CA ASP A 51 0.60 -5.33 9.45
C ASP A 51 -0.55 -4.52 8.85
N MET A 52 -0.61 -3.26 9.25
CA MET A 52 -1.62 -2.29 8.83
C MET A 52 -0.96 -1.13 8.07
N PHE A 53 -1.66 -0.58 7.08
CA PHE A 53 -1.20 0.59 6.31
C PHE A 53 -2.38 1.34 5.66
N GLY A 54 -2.14 2.58 5.23
CA GLY A 54 -3.17 3.45 4.64
C GLY A 54 -3.83 4.38 5.67
N GLU A 55 -3.30 4.39 6.89
CA GLU A 55 -3.73 5.26 7.98
C GLU A 55 -3.48 6.74 7.68
N LEU A 56 -2.41 7.08 6.95
CA LEU A 56 -2.06 8.47 6.67
C LEU A 56 -3.18 9.19 5.91
N SER A 57 -3.79 8.53 4.92
CA SER A 57 -4.89 9.12 4.14
C SER A 57 -6.16 9.36 4.96
N LEU A 58 -6.31 8.71 6.12
CA LEU A 58 -7.45 8.91 7.03
C LEU A 58 -7.28 10.08 8.00
N PHE A 59 -6.05 10.52 8.24
CA PHE A 59 -5.73 11.55 9.24
C PHE A 59 -5.14 12.82 8.62
N ASP A 60 -4.82 12.82 7.33
CA ASP A 60 -4.41 14.03 6.61
C ASP A 60 -5.64 14.92 6.36
N SER A 61 -5.66 16.11 6.98
CA SER A 61 -6.78 17.08 6.99
C SER A 61 -6.36 18.43 6.44
#